data_AF-A0A3D9V6Z0-F1
#
_entry.id   AF-A0A3D9V6Z0-F1
#
_cell.length_a   1.000
_cell.length_b   1.000
_cell.length_c   1.000
_cell.angle_alpha   90.00
_cell.angle_beta   90.00
_cell.angle_gamma   90.00
#
_symmetry.space_group_name_H-M   'P 1'
#
loop_
_entity.id
_entity.type
_entity.pdbx_description
1 polymer ?
#
loop_
_entity_poly.entity_id
_entity_poly.type
_entity_poly.pdbx_seq_one_letter_code
_entity_poly.pdbx_strand_id
1 'polypeptide(L)'
;MTRTLTPKCVTCGSELHPERAEKYNYCTSRECQEKNARGLTIVSVGLNKAADQYHILDDQTRRDLASGRHHDQRRATYGSLDRPSDQAQPSGSARGDATTTVRSTTGDGPTGDRPPRRYRRPAQPVRRVPWTRSQQKLAMIYHQQGLRPDEIARKLGVSRYLATQMILAGKKHRTL
;
A
#
# COMPACT_ATOMS: atom_id res chain seq x y z
N MET A 1 -52.74 -0.97 42.91
CA MET A 1 -52.31 0.44 42.90
C MET A 1 -50.88 0.50 42.38
N THR A 2 -50.70 0.64 41.07
CA THR A 2 -49.38 0.78 40.45
C THR A 2 -48.91 2.23 40.67
N ARG A 3 -48.03 2.44 41.67
CA ARG A 3 -47.28 3.70 41.78
C ARG A 3 -46.39 3.80 40.55
N THR A 4 -46.77 4.65 39.60
CA THR A 4 -45.89 5.14 38.55
C THR A 4 -44.73 5.86 39.27
N LEU A 5 -43.61 5.17 39.41
CA LEU A 5 -42.38 5.77 39.92
C LEU A 5 -41.83 6.69 38.84
N THR A 6 -42.13 7.98 38.95
CA THR A 6 -41.51 9.01 38.13
C THR A 6 -40.01 8.99 38.41
N PRO A 7 -39.16 8.74 37.40
CA PRO A 7 -37.71 8.75 37.59
C PRO A 7 -37.29 10.14 38.08
N LYS A 8 -36.29 10.19 38.96
CA LYS A 8 -35.80 11.44 39.57
C LYS A 8 -34.39 11.73 39.14
N CYS A 9 -34.06 13.02 39.05
CA CYS A 9 -32.70 13.48 38.81
C CYS A 9 -31.77 13.05 39.96
N VAL A 10 -30.62 12.46 39.62
CA VAL A 10 -29.61 12.02 40.61
C VAL A 10 -29.00 13.17 41.41
N THR A 11 -29.02 14.40 40.88
CA THR A 11 -28.34 15.56 41.49
C THR A 11 -29.27 16.47 42.29
N CYS A 12 -30.46 16.79 41.76
CA CYS A 12 -31.39 17.70 42.43
C CYS A 12 -32.71 17.05 42.85
N GLY A 13 -32.93 15.77 42.54
CA GLY A 13 -34.15 15.05 42.92
C GLY A 13 -35.42 15.46 42.17
N SER A 14 -35.34 16.39 41.21
CA SER A 14 -36.48 16.82 40.40
C SER A 14 -37.07 15.66 39.59
N GLU A 15 -38.37 15.70 39.36
CA GLU A 15 -39.04 14.75 38.47
C GLU A 15 -38.45 14.83 37.06
N LEU A 16 -38.14 13.67 36.52
CA LEU A 16 -37.55 13.51 35.20
C LEU A 16 -38.62 12.96 34.25
N HIS A 17 -38.70 13.57 33.06
CA HIS A 17 -39.56 13.06 32.02
C HIS A 17 -39.13 11.63 31.62
N PRO A 18 -40.06 10.69 31.44
CA PRO A 18 -39.73 9.28 31.17
C PRO A 18 -38.79 9.10 29.97
N GLU A 19 -39.06 9.76 28.83
CA GLU A 19 -38.17 9.72 27.65
C GLU A 19 -36.74 10.21 27.94
N ARG A 20 -36.59 11.16 28.87
CA ARG A 20 -35.27 11.65 29.25
C ARG A 20 -34.54 10.65 30.14
N ALA A 21 -35.27 9.98 31.03
CA ALA A 21 -34.74 8.96 31.92
C ALA A 21 -34.20 7.73 31.18
N GLU A 22 -34.65 7.46 29.95
CA GLU A 22 -34.11 6.41 29.10
C GLU A 22 -32.64 6.66 28.70
N LYS A 23 -32.26 7.93 28.53
CA LYS A 23 -30.93 8.33 28.04
C LYS A 23 -30.05 9.01 29.09
N TYR A 24 -30.64 9.73 30.03
CA TYR A 24 -29.94 10.54 31.03
C TYR A 24 -30.55 10.37 32.41
N ASN A 25 -29.71 10.30 33.44
CA ASN A 25 -30.15 10.19 34.84
C ASN A 25 -30.30 11.56 35.55
N TYR A 26 -30.25 12.67 34.79
CA TYR A 26 -30.26 14.03 35.34
C TYR A 26 -31.11 14.99 34.49
N CYS A 27 -31.60 16.04 35.13
CA CYS A 27 -32.51 17.01 34.51
C CYS A 27 -31.82 17.97 33.52
N THR A 28 -32.58 18.87 32.89
CA THR A 28 -32.07 19.89 31.96
C THR A 28 -31.44 21.08 32.66
N SER A 29 -31.53 21.21 33.99
CA SER A 29 -30.95 22.36 34.68
C SER A 29 -29.44 22.46 34.44
N ARG A 30 -28.95 23.66 34.17
CA ARG A 30 -27.54 23.92 33.84
C ARG A 30 -26.59 23.38 34.92
N GLU A 31 -26.94 23.58 36.18
CA GLU A 31 -26.15 23.10 37.31
C GLU A 31 -26.02 21.57 37.33
N CYS A 32 -27.11 20.84 37.04
CA CYS A 32 -27.07 19.38 36.95
C CYS A 32 -26.34 18.91 35.69
N GLN A 33 -26.46 19.64 34.57
CA GLN A 33 -25.72 19.32 33.35
C GLN A 33 -24.22 19.46 33.57
N GLU A 34 -23.74 20.56 34.13
CA GLU A 34 -22.31 20.80 34.34
C GLU A 34 -21.69 19.76 35.29
N LYS A 35 -22.45 19.30 36.31
CA LYS A 35 -22.00 18.27 37.26
C LYS A 35 -21.96 16.86 36.66
N ASN A 36 -22.86 16.54 35.73
CA ASN A 36 -22.98 15.18 35.17
C ASN A 36 -22.46 15.04 33.74
N ALA A 37 -22.24 16.14 33.03
CA ALA A 37 -21.69 16.13 31.68
C ALA A 37 -20.27 15.57 31.74
N ARG A 38 -20.08 14.42 31.11
CA ARG A 38 -18.75 13.87 30.90
C ARG A 38 -18.16 14.53 29.67
N GLY A 39 -17.07 15.29 29.86
CA GLY A 39 -16.30 15.82 28.75
C GLY A 39 -15.81 14.67 27.87
N LEU A 40 -16.11 14.74 26.57
CA LEU A 40 -15.59 13.78 25.60
C LEU A 40 -14.16 14.19 25.25
N THR A 41 -13.18 13.35 25.60
CA THR A 41 -11.81 13.54 25.13
C THR A 41 -11.73 13.11 23.67
N ILE A 42 -11.19 13.96 22.80
CA ILE A 42 -11.03 13.68 21.36
C ILE A 42 -9.54 13.48 21.08
N VAL A 43 -9.23 12.49 20.25
CA VAL A 43 -7.87 12.22 19.76
C VAL A 43 -7.84 12.38 18.24
N SER A 44 -6.78 13.00 17.72
CA SER A 44 -6.51 13.08 16.28
C SER A 44 -5.50 12.02 15.87
N VAL A 45 -5.79 11.32 14.78
CA VAL A 45 -4.93 10.30 14.16
C VAL A 45 -4.54 10.78 12.76
N GLY A 46 -3.25 11.05 12.56
CA GLY A 46 -2.75 11.48 11.25
C GLY A 46 -2.65 10.31 10.27
N LEU A 47 -3.50 10.28 9.24
CA LEU A 47 -3.48 9.21 8.24
C LEU A 47 -2.60 9.55 7.03
N ASN A 48 -2.46 10.84 6.66
CA ASN A 48 -1.62 11.38 5.59
C ASN A 48 -1.39 12.91 5.76
N LYS A 49 -0.60 13.54 4.88
CA LYS A 49 -0.15 14.96 4.98
C LYS A 49 -1.25 16.02 5.24
N ALA A 50 -2.52 15.74 4.94
CA ALA A 50 -3.61 16.69 5.13
C ALA A 50 -4.92 16.06 5.64
N ALA A 51 -4.89 14.83 6.17
CA ALA A 51 -6.12 14.13 6.59
C ALA A 51 -5.94 13.53 7.99
N ASP A 52 -6.22 14.35 9.00
CA ASP A 52 -6.33 13.90 10.38
C ASP A 52 -7.74 13.35 10.62
N GLN A 53 -7.83 12.12 11.13
CA GLN A 53 -9.09 11.51 11.55
C GLN A 53 -9.28 11.71 13.05
N TYR A 54 -10.45 12.19 13.46
CA TYR A 54 -10.79 12.41 14.86
C TYR A 54 -11.62 11.26 15.41
N HIS A 55 -11.23 10.74 16.57
CA HIS A 55 -11.96 9.71 17.30
C HIS A 55 -12.24 10.18 18.73
N ILE A 56 -13.35 9.71 19.31
CA ILE A 56 -13.63 9.92 20.74
C ILE A 56 -12.78 8.91 21.51
N LEU A 57 -12.04 9.36 22.53
CA LEU A 57 -11.16 8.53 23.33
C LEU A 57 -11.96 7.72 24.35
N ASP A 58 -12.72 6.75 23.85
CA ASP A 58 -13.35 5.69 24.63
C ASP A 58 -12.38 4.52 24.85
N ASP A 59 -12.81 3.52 25.62
CA ASP A 59 -11.95 2.38 25.96
C ASP A 59 -11.65 1.48 24.75
N GLN A 60 -12.50 1.52 23.72
CA GLN A 60 -12.24 0.82 22.46
C GLN A 60 -11.16 1.54 21.65
N THR A 61 -11.28 2.86 21.47
CA THR A 61 -10.29 3.68 20.77
C THR A 61 -8.94 3.63 21.48
N ARG A 62 -8.91 3.64 22.81
CA ARG A 62 -7.67 3.41 23.58
C ARG A 62 -7.01 2.07 23.26
N ARG A 63 -7.78 0.99 23.19
CA ARG A 63 -7.28 -0.34 22.82
C ARG A 63 -6.79 -0.39 21.37
N ASP A 64 -7.53 0.24 20.45
CA ASP A 64 -7.14 0.30 19.04
C ASP A 64 -5.85 1.11 18.84
N LEU A 65 -5.66 2.21 19.55
CA LEU A 65 -4.40 2.97 19.58
C LEU A 65 -3.26 2.16 20.20
N ALA A 66 -3.50 1.49 21.33
CA ALA A 66 -2.51 0.65 21.99
C ALA A 66 -2.08 -0.56 21.15
N SER A 67 -2.98 -1.10 20.32
CA SER A 67 -2.70 -2.21 19.40
C SER A 67 -1.76 -1.83 18.24
N GLY A 68 -1.45 -0.54 18.07
CA GLY A 68 -0.62 -0.07 16.97
C GLY A 68 -1.33 -0.03 15.62
N ARG A 69 -2.65 -0.29 15.56
CA ARG A 69 -3.44 -0.19 14.31
C ARG A 69 -3.26 1.16 13.63
N HIS A 70 -3.11 2.23 14.42
CA HIS A 70 -2.88 3.58 13.94
C HIS A 70 -1.41 3.95 14.19
N HIS A 71 -0.55 3.68 13.21
CA HIS A 71 0.84 4.12 13.27
C HIS A 71 0.94 5.61 12.96
N ASP A 72 1.51 6.37 13.89
CA ASP A 72 1.94 7.73 13.60
C ASP A 72 3.11 7.67 12.61
N GLN A 73 2.85 8.02 11.35
CA GLN A 73 3.87 8.08 10.31
C GLN A 73 4.96 9.14 10.62
N ARG A 74 4.71 10.11 11.51
CA ARG A 74 5.74 11.04 11.98
C ARG A 74 6.64 10.42 13.05
N ARG A 75 6.14 9.44 13.81
CA ARG A 75 6.90 8.70 14.83
C ARG A 75 7.52 7.41 14.30
N ALA A 76 7.10 6.95 13.12
CA ALA A 76 7.85 5.97 12.35
C ALA A 76 9.22 6.58 12.03
N THR A 77 10.24 6.16 12.78
CA THR A 77 11.64 6.35 12.40
C THR A 77 11.80 5.85 10.97
N TYR A 78 12.00 6.78 10.03
CA TYR A 78 12.47 6.45 8.69
C TYR A 78 13.77 5.65 8.85
N GLY A 79 13.73 4.34 8.59
CA GLY A 79 14.92 3.47 8.62
C GLY A 79 14.95 2.29 9.60
N SER A 80 13.84 1.87 10.22
CA SER A 80 13.84 0.58 10.93
C SER A 80 13.80 -0.57 9.92
N LEU A 81 14.98 -1.09 9.58
CA LEU A 81 15.21 -2.29 8.77
C LEU A 81 14.91 -3.55 9.59
N ASP A 82 13.68 -3.74 10.05
CA ASP A 82 13.25 -5.00 10.63
C ASP A 82 12.06 -5.53 9.85
N ARG A 83 12.35 -6.08 8.69
CA ARG A 83 11.45 -6.98 7.98
C ARG A 83 11.91 -8.40 8.29
N PRO A 84 11.09 -9.26 8.93
CA PRO A 84 11.39 -10.69 8.97
C PRO A 84 11.39 -11.20 7.52
N SER A 85 12.55 -11.68 7.08
CA SER A 85 12.67 -12.45 5.85
C SER A 85 12.16 -13.85 6.15
N ASP A 86 10.91 -14.13 5.80
CA ASP A 86 10.41 -15.49 5.78
C ASP A 86 9.91 -15.89 4.40
N GLN A 87 10.38 -17.08 4.02
CA GLN A 87 10.00 -17.92 2.88
C GLN A 87 10.73 -17.67 1.55
N ALA A 88 12.02 -18.02 1.56
CA ALA A 88 12.56 -18.87 0.50
C ALA A 88 12.12 -20.32 0.76
N GLN A 89 11.39 -20.94 -0.17
CA GLN A 89 11.25 -22.40 -0.22
C GLN A 89 12.00 -22.95 -1.45
N PRO A 90 12.89 -23.93 -1.26
CA PRO A 90 13.45 -24.77 -2.31
C PRO A 90 12.89 -26.21 -2.23
N SER A 91 12.48 -26.79 -3.35
CA SER A 91 12.37 -28.24 -3.66
C SER A 91 11.36 -28.40 -4.81
N GLY A 92 11.57 -29.13 -5.91
CA GLY A 92 12.42 -30.28 -6.16
C GLY A 92 11.54 -31.50 -6.51
N SER A 93 11.92 -32.24 -7.56
CA SER A 93 11.37 -33.52 -8.08
C SER A 93 10.36 -33.38 -9.23
N ALA A 94 10.41 -34.15 -10.32
CA ALA A 94 11.03 -35.45 -10.59
C ALA A 94 11.30 -35.59 -12.12
N ARG A 95 12.44 -36.19 -12.55
CA ARG A 95 12.59 -37.56 -13.11
C ARG A 95 11.77 -37.79 -14.39
N GLY A 96 12.28 -38.34 -15.49
CA GLY A 96 13.56 -38.95 -15.91
C GLY A 96 13.57 -38.95 -17.44
N ASP A 97 14.33 -39.71 -18.21
CA ASP A 97 15.46 -40.62 -18.05
C ASP A 97 16.04 -40.73 -19.48
N ALA A 98 17.29 -41.14 -19.58
CA ALA A 98 18.08 -41.13 -20.79
C ALA A 98 18.04 -42.48 -21.53
N THR A 99 18.18 -42.40 -22.86
CA THR A 99 18.92 -43.33 -23.74
C THR A 99 18.33 -44.71 -24.12
N THR A 100 18.25 -44.93 -25.45
CA THR A 100 18.87 -46.01 -26.27
C THR A 100 17.96 -46.97 -27.08
N THR A 101 18.28 -47.04 -28.39
CA THR A 101 18.47 -48.23 -29.29
C THR A 101 17.33 -48.85 -30.15
N VAL A 102 17.55 -48.76 -31.51
CA VAL A 102 17.33 -49.69 -32.69
C VAL A 102 15.93 -50.33 -32.89
N ARG A 103 15.33 -50.56 -34.09
CA ARG A 103 15.80 -50.92 -35.45
C ARG A 103 14.65 -50.84 -36.49
N SER A 104 15.04 -50.72 -37.76
CA SER A 104 14.33 -50.61 -39.05
C SER A 104 13.27 -51.67 -39.39
N THR A 105 12.30 -51.32 -40.26
CA THR A 105 12.01 -52.00 -41.57
C THR A 105 10.98 -51.25 -42.45
N THR A 106 11.41 -50.94 -43.68
CA THR A 106 10.72 -50.92 -45.01
C THR A 106 9.24 -50.51 -45.18
N GLY A 107 9.01 -49.54 -46.08
CA GLY A 107 7.72 -49.31 -46.76
C GLY A 107 7.81 -48.19 -47.81
N ASP A 108 7.64 -48.56 -49.07
CA ASP A 108 7.66 -47.77 -50.30
C ASP A 108 6.70 -46.57 -50.37
N GLY A 109 7.08 -45.55 -51.17
CA GLY A 109 6.14 -44.84 -52.04
C GLY A 109 6.08 -43.31 -51.91
N PRO A 110 5.96 -42.55 -53.03
CA PRO A 110 6.44 -41.17 -53.15
C PRO A 110 5.31 -40.13 -53.16
N THR A 111 5.62 -38.88 -52.79
CA THR A 111 5.14 -37.58 -53.34
C THR A 111 5.05 -36.49 -52.26
N GLY A 112 5.42 -35.27 -52.63
CA GLY A 112 4.82 -34.06 -52.07
C GLY A 112 5.60 -33.33 -50.97
N ASP A 113 5.90 -32.07 -51.26
CA ASP A 113 6.14 -30.97 -50.31
C ASP A 113 7.46 -30.90 -49.54
N ARG A 114 8.42 -30.30 -50.25
CA ARG A 114 9.57 -29.60 -49.69
C ARG A 114 9.07 -28.34 -48.93
N PRO A 115 9.20 -28.23 -47.59
CA PRO A 115 8.88 -26.99 -46.91
C PRO A 115 9.89 -25.90 -47.33
N PRO A 116 9.46 -24.63 -47.52
CA PRO A 116 10.37 -23.58 -47.88
C PRO A 116 11.40 -23.38 -46.76
N ARG A 117 12.68 -23.40 -47.13
CA ARG A 117 13.79 -22.93 -46.29
C ARG A 117 13.41 -21.53 -45.80
N ARG A 118 12.97 -21.43 -44.54
CA ARG A 118 12.90 -20.14 -43.85
C ARG A 118 14.32 -19.60 -43.82
N TYR A 119 14.60 -18.62 -44.66
CA TYR A 119 15.73 -17.73 -44.46
C TYR A 119 15.60 -17.20 -43.03
N ARG A 120 16.46 -17.67 -42.13
CA ARG A 120 16.62 -17.08 -40.79
C ARG A 120 17.02 -15.63 -41.04
N ARG A 121 16.06 -14.74 -40.89
CA ARG A 121 16.27 -13.29 -40.90
C ARG A 121 17.40 -13.04 -39.88
N PRO A 122 18.51 -12.39 -40.25
CA PRO A 122 19.54 -12.06 -39.28
C PRO A 122 18.87 -11.27 -38.15
N ALA A 123 19.06 -11.74 -36.91
CA ALA A 123 18.53 -11.07 -35.73
C ALA A 123 19.02 -9.62 -35.76
N GLN A 124 18.10 -8.67 -35.88
CA GLN A 124 18.49 -7.28 -35.84
C GLN A 124 19.18 -7.00 -34.50
N PRO A 125 20.29 -6.26 -34.47
CA PRO A 125 20.95 -5.91 -33.23
C PRO A 125 19.97 -5.12 -32.38
N VAL A 126 19.49 -5.73 -31.30
CA VAL A 126 18.64 -5.07 -30.31
C VAL A 126 19.44 -3.89 -29.80
N ARG A 127 19.05 -2.67 -30.16
CA ARG A 127 19.70 -1.44 -29.69
C ARG A 127 19.60 -1.44 -28.17
N ARG A 128 20.71 -1.80 -27.50
CA ARG A 128 20.77 -1.80 -26.04
C ARG A 128 20.68 -0.35 -25.61
N VAL A 129 19.53 0.01 -25.07
CA VAL A 129 19.35 1.29 -24.39
C VAL A 129 20.44 1.36 -23.32
N PRO A 130 21.26 2.43 -23.29
CA PRO A 130 22.46 2.47 -22.43
C PRO A 130 22.13 2.71 -20.94
N TRP A 131 20.88 2.48 -20.53
CA TRP A 131 20.43 2.64 -19.16
C TRP A 131 19.41 1.58 -18.76
N THR A 132 19.42 1.24 -17.48
CA THR A 132 18.45 0.29 -16.90
C THR A 132 17.12 0.96 -16.58
N ARG A 133 16.03 0.18 -16.50
CA ARG A 133 14.71 0.68 -16.09
C ARG A 133 14.74 1.36 -14.70
N SER A 134 15.57 0.83 -13.80
CA SER A 134 15.75 1.39 -12.45
C SER A 134 16.36 2.79 -12.47
N GLN A 135 17.42 2.99 -13.26
CA GLN A 135 18.07 4.29 -13.44
C GLN A 135 17.13 5.33 -14.05
N GLN A 136 16.32 4.93 -15.04
CA GLN A 136 15.32 5.80 -15.62
C GLN A 136 14.25 6.23 -14.60
N LYS A 137 13.75 5.29 -13.79
CA LYS A 137 12.77 5.60 -12.74
C LYS A 137 13.34 6.56 -11.70
N LEU A 138 14.58 6.35 -11.26
CA LEU A 138 15.27 7.25 -10.33
C LEU A 138 15.50 8.64 -10.93
N ALA A 139 15.92 8.72 -12.20
CA ALA A 139 16.09 9.99 -12.90
C ALA A 139 14.77 10.79 -12.96
N MET A 140 13.64 10.12 -13.19
CA MET A 140 12.32 10.76 -13.18
C MET A 140 11.92 11.27 -11.79
N ILE A 141 12.16 10.48 -10.74
CA ILE A 141 11.86 10.89 -9.35
C ILE A 141 12.66 12.15 -9.00
N TYR A 142 13.96 12.18 -9.28
CA TYR A 142 14.78 13.37 -9.00
C TYR A 142 14.37 14.58 -9.83
N HIS A 143 13.96 14.38 -11.08
CA HIS A 143 13.43 15.48 -11.90
C HIS A 143 12.13 16.06 -11.32
N GLN A 144 11.22 15.22 -10.82
CA GLN A 144 9.99 15.66 -10.15
C GLN A 144 10.27 16.41 -8.84
N GLN A 145 11.37 16.07 -8.16
CA GLN A 145 11.87 16.80 -6.99
C GLN A 145 12.55 18.14 -7.33
N GLY A 146 12.62 18.51 -8.62
CA GLY A 146 13.19 19.78 -9.08
C GLY A 146 14.70 19.76 -9.33
N LEU A 147 15.37 18.61 -9.23
CA LEU A 147 16.81 18.53 -9.50
C LEU A 147 17.09 18.76 -10.99
N ARG A 148 18.19 19.46 -11.27
CA ARG A 148 18.64 19.72 -12.65
C ARG A 148 19.29 18.46 -13.24
N PRO A 149 19.27 18.27 -14.57
CA PRO A 149 19.88 17.10 -15.22
C PRO A 149 21.36 16.87 -14.85
N ASP A 150 22.12 17.94 -14.58
CA ASP A 150 23.51 17.86 -14.10
C ASP A 150 23.63 17.24 -12.69
N GLU A 151 22.69 17.50 -11.81
CA GLU A 151 22.65 16.95 -10.45
C GLU A 151 22.20 15.49 -10.45
N ILE A 152 21.22 15.19 -11.30
CA ILE A 152 20.74 13.83 -11.53
C ILE A 152 21.87 12.95 -12.09
N ALA A 153 22.62 13.49 -13.05
CA ALA A 153 23.80 12.84 -13.61
C ALA A 153 24.85 12.52 -12.55
N ARG A 154 25.19 13.48 -11.68
CA ARG A 154 26.11 13.28 -10.56
C ARG A 154 25.63 12.22 -9.57
N LYS A 155 24.34 12.22 -9.22
CA LYS A 155 23.76 11.23 -8.29
C LYS A 155 23.70 9.82 -8.86
N LEU A 156 23.49 9.69 -10.16
CA LEU A 156 23.39 8.40 -10.85
C LEU A 156 24.71 7.90 -11.43
N GLY A 157 25.79 8.69 -11.34
CA GLY A 157 27.10 8.36 -11.93
C GLY A 157 27.07 8.28 -13.45
N VAL A 158 26.17 9.01 -14.12
CA VAL A 158 26.01 9.01 -15.58
C VAL A 158 26.32 10.38 -16.16
N SER A 159 26.51 10.45 -17.48
CA SER A 159 26.70 11.75 -18.13
C SER A 159 25.42 12.59 -18.12
N ARG A 160 25.56 13.93 -18.12
CA ARG A 160 24.43 14.89 -18.22
C ARG A 160 23.53 14.57 -19.41
N TYR A 161 24.14 14.23 -20.54
CA TYR A 161 23.44 13.86 -21.76
C TYR A 161 22.55 12.64 -21.54
N LEU A 162 23.09 11.61 -20.88
CA LEU A 162 22.37 10.36 -20.59
C LEU A 162 21.22 10.59 -19.61
N ALA A 163 21.42 11.38 -18.56
CA ALA A 163 20.35 11.78 -17.63
C ALA A 163 19.21 12.51 -18.35
N THR A 164 19.53 13.37 -19.32
CA THR A 164 18.53 14.08 -20.13
C THR A 164 17.76 13.11 -21.03
N GLN A 165 18.45 12.17 -21.68
CA GLN A 165 17.81 11.13 -22.49
C GLN A 165 16.88 10.22 -21.67
N MET A 166 17.26 9.86 -20.45
CA MET A 166 16.38 9.09 -19.54
C MET A 166 15.08 9.84 -19.23
N ILE A 167 15.15 11.15 -18.95
CA ILE A 167 13.97 11.98 -18.66
C ILE A 167 13.07 12.10 -19.89
N LEU A 168 13.65 12.35 -21.06
CA LEU A 168 12.92 12.46 -22.32
C LEU A 168 12.24 11.12 -22.70
N ALA A 169 12.96 10.01 -22.57
CA ALA A 169 12.39 8.68 -22.79
C ALA A 169 11.26 8.38 -21.79
N GLY A 170 11.44 8.71 -20.51
CA GLY A 170 10.41 8.54 -19.47
C GLY A 170 9.14 9.34 -19.72
N LYS A 171 9.25 10.57 -20.24
CA LYS A 171 8.09 11.38 -20.63
C LYS A 171 7.31 10.76 -21.79
N LYS A 172 7.99 10.20 -22.80
CA LYS A 172 7.34 9.52 -23.94
C LYS A 172 6.53 8.28 -23.53
N HIS A 173 6.96 7.55 -22.51
CA HIS A 173 6.26 6.36 -22.01
C HIS A 173 5.02 6.66 -21.16
N ARG A 174 4.81 7.92 -20.74
CA ARG A 174 3.67 8.31 -19.90
C ARG A 174 2.46 8.80 -20.71
N THR A 175 2.63 8.97 -22.02
CA THR A 175 1.61 9.52 -22.94
C THR A 175 0.93 8.44 -23.80
N LEU A 176 1.07 7.17 -23.44
CA LEU A 176 0.35 6.01 -23.99
C LEU A 176 -0.45 5.38 -22.86
#